data_AF-A0A4V6ASD1-F1
#
_entry.id   AF-A0A4V6ASD1-F1
#
_cell.length_a   1.000
_cell.length_b   1.000
_cell.length_c   1.000
_cell.angle_alpha   90.00
_cell.angle_beta   90.00
_cell.angle_gamma   90.00
#
_symmetry.space_group_name_H-M   'P 1'
#
loop_
_entity.id
_entity.type
_entity.pdbx_description
1 polymer ?
#
loop_
_entity_poly.entity_id
_entity_poly.type
_entity_poly.pdbx_seq_one_letter_code
_entity_poly.pdbx_strand_id
1 'polypeptide(L)'
;MSAIRKKQDNESVQSESDDDFQYEEVSLDDDWSLTEGEEDLEATVKAIQDRAEVARAAAPRPGPVTHQPVAVDDFLRSFLSQMDMTETLECFQTEWTEMAQKGLVDMERVGVVPDVYIENKRLENELKNAHRDRDEYRLAVSAAGETLARVQKARDFHRLQHKRVVQEKNRLIEEIRKLKVQCDNYEPAVKRMNEKYQAVLKQTMLVTLERDKAGTTPPSAASKGPSSDPTTCKHPKKSNQGAASLLK
;
A
#
# COMPACT_ATOMS: atom_id res chain seq x y z
N MET A 1 -31.58 32.85 -70.61
CA MET A 1 -30.50 31.88 -70.89
C MET A 1 -29.29 32.34 -70.11
N SER A 2 -28.94 31.67 -69.01
CA SER A 2 -27.78 30.76 -68.91
C SER A 2 -26.45 31.53 -69.09
N ALA A 3 -25.42 31.46 -68.25
CA ALA A 3 -24.99 30.45 -67.28
C ALA A 3 -23.75 31.02 -66.54
N ILE A 4 -23.59 30.81 -65.22
CA ILE A 4 -22.55 29.95 -64.59
C ILE A 4 -21.39 30.69 -63.89
N ARG A 5 -21.39 30.53 -62.55
CA ARG A 5 -20.31 30.28 -61.57
C ARG A 5 -18.91 30.89 -61.80
N LYS A 6 -18.39 31.51 -60.73
CA LYS A 6 -17.25 30.93 -60.00
C LYS A 6 -17.21 31.39 -58.54
N LYS A 7 -17.31 30.39 -57.65
CA LYS A 7 -16.90 30.41 -56.25
C LYS A 7 -15.42 30.81 -56.17
N GLN A 8 -15.09 31.71 -55.25
CA GLN A 8 -13.73 31.91 -54.77
C GLN A 8 -13.80 31.68 -53.26
N ASP A 9 -13.66 30.41 -52.87
CA ASP A 9 -13.44 30.02 -51.49
C ASP A 9 -11.98 30.39 -51.17
N ASN A 10 -11.81 31.46 -50.39
CA ASN A 10 -10.54 31.91 -49.84
C ASN A 10 -10.24 31.07 -48.60
N GLU A 11 -9.70 29.88 -48.80
CA GLU A 11 -9.26 28.99 -47.72
C GLU A 11 -7.80 29.32 -47.38
N SER A 12 -7.65 30.17 -46.38
CA SER A 12 -6.41 30.37 -45.65
C SER A 12 -6.10 29.09 -44.87
N VAL A 13 -5.25 28.21 -45.39
CA VAL A 13 -4.73 27.07 -44.62
C VAL A 13 -3.75 27.64 -43.58
N GLN A 14 -4.27 27.76 -42.36
CA GLN A 14 -3.51 28.10 -41.16
C GLN A 14 -2.42 27.04 -40.95
N SER A 15 -1.18 27.48 -40.88
CA SER A 15 -0.06 26.68 -40.40
C SER A 15 -0.18 26.59 -38.87
N GLU A 16 -0.86 25.57 -38.38
CA GLU A 16 -0.84 25.20 -36.96
C GLU A 16 0.53 24.55 -36.66
N SER A 17 1.52 25.40 -36.41
CA SER A 17 2.79 25.04 -35.78
C SER A 17 2.61 25.20 -34.27
N ASP A 18 1.95 24.23 -33.66
CA ASP A 18 1.72 24.19 -32.21
C ASP A 18 2.63 23.10 -31.62
N ASP A 19 3.89 23.46 -31.40
CA ASP A 19 4.86 22.61 -30.68
C ASP A 19 5.74 23.51 -29.81
N ASP A 20 5.09 24.28 -28.94
CA ASP A 20 5.75 25.01 -27.85
C ASP A 20 5.46 24.27 -26.53
N PHE A 21 5.90 23.00 -26.45
CA PHE A 21 5.94 22.31 -25.16
C PHE A 21 7.11 22.87 -24.35
N GLN A 22 6.80 23.87 -23.52
CA GLN A 22 7.66 24.27 -22.42
C GLN A 22 7.86 23.08 -21.49
N TYR A 23 9.04 22.45 -21.55
CA TYR A 23 9.45 21.45 -20.57
C TYR A 23 9.60 22.15 -19.23
N GLU A 24 8.61 21.99 -18.36
CA GLU A 24 8.72 22.38 -16.96
C GLU A 24 9.82 21.49 -16.33
N GLU A 25 10.97 22.09 -16.05
CA GLU A 25 12.10 21.47 -15.41
C GLU A 25 11.71 21.11 -13.98
N VAL A 26 11.22 19.87 -13.80
CA VAL A 26 10.89 19.34 -12.48
C VAL A 26 12.20 19.23 -11.70
N SER A 27 12.38 20.14 -10.74
CA SER A 27 13.50 20.14 -9.81
C SER A 27 13.56 18.78 -9.12
N LEU A 28 14.69 18.07 -9.27
CA LEU A 28 14.91 16.74 -8.69
C LEU A 28 15.26 16.78 -7.20
N ASP A 29 15.22 17.97 -6.61
CA ASP A 29 15.61 18.26 -5.23
C ASP A 29 14.40 18.57 -4.35
N ASP A 30 13.23 17.98 -4.65
CA ASP A 30 12.23 17.80 -3.60
C ASP A 30 12.80 16.80 -2.59
N ASP A 31 13.48 17.37 -1.59
CA ASP A 31 13.71 16.79 -0.29
C ASP A 31 12.42 16.08 0.16
N TRP A 32 12.39 14.75 -0.01
CA TRP A 32 11.38 13.88 0.57
C TRP A 32 11.61 13.86 2.09
N SER A 33 11.30 14.98 2.75
CA SER A 33 11.14 15.06 4.18
C SER A 33 10.08 14.04 4.56
N LEU A 34 10.52 13.02 5.27
CA LEU A 34 9.78 11.88 5.81
C LEU A 34 8.77 12.30 6.91
N THR A 35 8.07 13.42 6.74
CA THR A 35 7.22 14.03 7.78
C THR A 35 5.72 13.80 7.59
N GLU A 36 5.28 13.40 6.40
CA GLU A 36 3.84 13.20 6.09
C GLU A 36 3.19 12.00 6.83
N GLY A 37 3.96 11.25 7.62
CA GLY A 37 3.48 10.13 8.43
C GLY A 37 3.61 10.31 9.95
N GLU A 38 4.16 11.43 10.45
CA GLU A 38 4.40 11.62 11.89
C GLU A 38 3.21 12.26 12.63
N GLU A 39 2.42 13.12 11.97
CA GLU A 39 1.26 13.79 12.61
C GLU A 39 0.13 12.82 13.00
N ASP A 40 -0.12 11.78 12.18
CA ASP A 40 -1.19 10.80 12.44
C ASP A 40 -0.83 9.80 13.56
N LEU A 41 0.45 9.49 13.71
CA LEU A 41 0.92 8.59 14.76
C LEU A 41 0.78 9.24 16.15
N GLU A 42 1.16 10.51 16.28
CA GLU A 42 1.06 11.27 17.54
C GLU A 42 -0.41 11.39 17.99
N ALA A 43 -1.32 11.70 17.06
CA ALA A 43 -2.76 11.76 17.33
C ALA A 43 -3.32 10.39 17.80
N THR A 44 -2.87 9.30 17.16
CA THR A 44 -3.28 7.94 17.54
C THR A 44 -2.76 7.54 18.92
N VAL A 45 -1.50 7.85 19.24
CA VAL A 45 -0.90 7.57 20.55
C VAL A 45 -1.62 8.35 21.65
N LYS A 46 -1.92 9.63 21.43
CA LYS A 46 -2.65 10.47 22.37
C LYS A 46 -4.06 9.93 22.63
N ALA A 47 -4.79 9.52 21.58
CA ALA A 47 -6.12 8.92 21.72
C ALA A 47 -6.11 7.61 22.53
N ILE A 48 -5.06 6.80 22.42
CA ILE A 48 -4.90 5.57 23.21
C ILE A 48 -4.64 5.91 24.69
N GLN A 49 -3.79 6.91 24.98
CA GLN A 49 -3.50 7.35 26.34
C GLN A 49 -4.74 7.94 27.02
N ASP A 50 -5.48 8.82 26.34
CA ASP A 50 -6.70 9.43 26.85
C ASP A 50 -7.75 8.35 27.20
N ARG A 51 -7.89 7.33 26.35
CA ARG A 51 -8.79 6.20 26.61
C ARG A 51 -8.35 5.36 27.82
N ALA A 52 -7.04 5.19 28.03
CA ALA A 52 -6.50 4.47 29.17
C ALA A 52 -6.70 5.24 30.49
N GLU A 53 -6.60 6.57 30.47
CA GLU A 53 -6.89 7.42 31.63
C GLU A 53 -8.36 7.38 32.02
N VAL A 54 -9.27 7.47 31.04
CA VAL A 54 -10.71 7.35 31.27
C VAL A 54 -11.07 5.99 31.89
N ALA A 55 -10.45 4.91 31.40
CA ALA A 55 -10.65 3.56 31.97
C ALA A 55 -10.13 3.46 33.42
N ARG A 56 -9.02 4.11 33.75
CA ARG A 56 -8.49 4.18 35.13
C ARG A 56 -9.38 5.01 36.06
N ALA A 57 -9.93 6.12 35.58
CA ALA A 57 -10.82 6.97 36.36
C ALA A 57 -12.17 6.30 36.66
N ALA A 58 -12.63 5.39 35.78
CA ALA A 58 -13.86 4.63 35.96
C ALA A 58 -13.72 3.39 36.87
N ALA A 59 -12.49 3.03 37.28
CA ALA A 59 -12.27 1.86 38.14
C ALA A 59 -12.76 2.13 39.58
N PRO A 60 -13.64 1.28 40.14
CA PRO A 60 -14.11 1.43 41.52
C PRO A 60 -12.92 1.37 42.50
N ARG A 61 -12.74 2.44 43.28
CA ARG A 61 -11.76 2.44 44.38
C ARG A 61 -12.30 1.60 45.54
N PRO A 62 -11.59 0.55 45.99
CA PRO A 62 -12.01 -0.19 47.17
C PRO A 62 -11.89 0.70 48.40
N GLY A 63 -13.01 0.91 49.10
CA GLY A 63 -13.04 1.62 50.37
C GLY A 63 -12.35 0.83 51.50
N PRO A 64 -12.06 1.47 52.64
CA PRO A 64 -11.43 0.81 53.78
C PRO A 64 -12.34 -0.31 54.30
N VAL A 65 -11.79 -1.52 54.37
CA VAL A 65 -12.48 -2.73 54.84
C VAL A 65 -12.59 -2.66 56.36
N THR A 66 -13.77 -2.32 56.89
CA THR A 66 -14.07 -2.47 58.31
C THR A 66 -14.21 -3.96 58.64
N HIS A 67 -13.30 -4.49 59.46
CA HIS A 67 -13.36 -5.86 59.99
C HIS A 67 -14.55 -5.98 60.95
N GLN A 68 -15.66 -6.55 60.46
CA GLN A 68 -16.76 -6.93 61.32
C GLN A 68 -16.46 -8.32 61.88
N PRO A 69 -16.44 -8.52 63.21
CA PRO A 69 -16.18 -9.83 63.81
C PRO A 69 -17.22 -10.85 63.34
N VAL A 70 -16.75 -11.92 62.69
CA VAL A 70 -17.62 -13.01 62.19
C VAL A 70 -17.95 -13.93 63.36
N ALA A 71 -19.24 -14.22 63.54
CA ALA A 71 -19.70 -15.16 64.56
C ALA A 71 -19.29 -16.60 64.20
N VAL A 72 -18.97 -17.42 65.21
CA VAL A 72 -18.47 -18.80 64.99
C VAL A 72 -19.46 -19.67 64.20
N ASP A 73 -20.76 -19.46 64.37
CA ASP A 73 -21.82 -20.18 63.64
C ASP A 73 -21.84 -19.82 62.15
N ASP A 74 -21.65 -18.55 61.78
CA ASP A 74 -21.48 -18.11 60.39
C ASP A 74 -20.25 -18.76 59.75
N PHE A 75 -19.14 -18.81 60.50
CA PHE A 75 -17.93 -19.49 60.06
C PHE A 75 -18.13 -20.98 59.83
N LEU A 76 -18.78 -21.70 60.76
CA LEU A 76 -19.04 -23.13 60.61
C LEU A 76 -19.89 -23.41 59.38
N ARG A 77 -20.93 -22.61 59.11
CA ARG A 77 -21.72 -22.73 57.88
C ARG A 77 -20.87 -22.50 56.63
N SER A 78 -20.07 -21.43 56.64
CA SER A 78 -19.20 -21.11 55.50
C SER A 78 -18.09 -22.16 55.30
N PHE A 79 -17.57 -22.76 56.37
CA PHE A 79 -16.55 -23.82 56.33
C PHE A 79 -17.13 -25.12 55.77
N LEU A 80 -18.25 -25.59 56.32
CA LEU A 80 -18.91 -26.82 55.87
C LEU A 80 -19.37 -26.68 54.40
N SER A 81 -19.79 -25.48 54.00
CA SER A 81 -20.08 -25.18 52.60
C SER A 81 -18.82 -25.15 51.72
N GLN A 82 -17.68 -24.60 52.19
CA GLN A 82 -16.43 -24.59 51.42
C GLN A 82 -15.80 -25.98 51.25
N MET A 83 -16.01 -26.86 52.23
CA MET A 83 -15.49 -28.23 52.21
C MET A 83 -16.46 -29.24 51.57
N ASP A 84 -17.53 -28.75 50.93
CA ASP A 84 -18.58 -29.56 50.28
C ASP A 84 -19.26 -30.59 51.21
N MET A 85 -19.31 -30.32 52.52
CA MET A 85 -19.94 -31.17 53.54
C MET A 85 -21.43 -30.83 53.71
N THR A 86 -22.21 -30.97 52.65
CA THR A 86 -23.60 -30.50 52.56
C THR A 86 -24.56 -31.20 53.53
N GLU A 87 -24.46 -32.52 53.71
CA GLU A 87 -25.30 -33.27 54.67
C GLU A 87 -25.02 -32.86 56.12
N THR A 88 -23.73 -32.64 56.45
CA THR A 88 -23.32 -32.16 57.79
C THR A 88 -23.79 -30.72 58.02
N LEU A 89 -23.74 -29.89 56.98
CA LEU A 89 -24.26 -28.53 57.03
C LEU A 89 -25.78 -28.50 57.29
N GLU A 90 -26.55 -29.37 56.63
CA GLU A 90 -28.00 -29.44 56.78
C GLU A 90 -28.41 -29.91 58.19
N CYS A 91 -27.72 -30.94 58.71
CA CYS A 91 -27.90 -31.42 60.08
C CYS A 91 -27.54 -30.34 61.10
N PHE A 92 -26.40 -29.67 60.92
CA PHE A 92 -25.99 -28.57 61.78
C PHE A 92 -27.01 -27.41 61.78
N GLN A 93 -27.55 -27.05 60.61
CA GLN A 93 -28.56 -25.98 60.52
C GLN A 93 -29.87 -26.34 61.22
N THR A 94 -30.35 -27.57 61.06
CA THR A 94 -31.58 -28.04 61.72
C THR A 94 -31.39 -28.11 63.24
N GLU A 95 -30.31 -28.70 63.72
CA GLU A 95 -30.02 -28.77 65.17
C GLU A 95 -29.81 -27.37 65.78
N TRP A 96 -29.06 -26.50 65.10
CA TRP A 96 -28.78 -25.14 65.59
C TRP A 96 -30.05 -24.30 65.69
N THR A 97 -30.94 -24.37 64.69
CA THR A 97 -32.22 -23.65 64.71
C THR A 97 -33.17 -24.18 65.79
N GLU A 98 -33.24 -25.50 65.98
CA GLU A 98 -34.01 -26.13 67.04
C GLU A 98 -33.51 -25.71 68.43
N MET A 99 -32.20 -25.70 68.63
CA MET A 99 -31.58 -25.31 69.90
C MET A 99 -31.72 -23.81 70.19
N ALA A 100 -31.66 -22.96 69.16
CA ALA A 100 -31.93 -21.54 69.27
C ALA A 100 -33.40 -21.25 69.64
N GLN A 101 -34.36 -21.95 69.03
CA GLN A 101 -35.79 -21.80 69.34
C GLN A 101 -36.13 -22.24 70.77
N LYS A 102 -35.44 -23.28 71.28
CA LYS A 102 -35.58 -23.75 72.66
C LYS A 102 -34.89 -22.85 73.69
N GLY A 103 -34.16 -21.82 73.26
CA GLY A 103 -33.40 -20.92 74.14
C GLY A 103 -32.23 -21.61 74.85
N LEU A 104 -31.79 -22.76 74.34
CA LEU A 104 -30.72 -23.57 74.93
C LEU A 104 -29.33 -23.08 74.52
N VAL A 105 -29.27 -22.25 73.48
CA VAL A 105 -28.06 -21.60 72.97
C VAL A 105 -28.15 -20.11 73.27
N ASP A 106 -27.20 -19.64 74.06
CA ASP A 106 -27.01 -18.21 74.30
C ASP A 106 -26.28 -17.60 73.10
N MET A 107 -27.03 -16.96 72.21
CA MET A 107 -26.50 -16.30 71.00
C MET A 107 -25.47 -15.20 71.34
N GLU A 108 -25.51 -14.61 72.55
CA GLU A 108 -24.52 -13.60 72.97
C GLU A 108 -23.20 -14.23 73.45
N ARG A 109 -23.20 -15.53 73.79
CA ARG A 109 -22.00 -16.28 74.20
C ARG A 109 -21.31 -17.03 73.07
N VAL A 110 -21.88 -17.05 71.87
CA VAL A 110 -21.21 -17.63 70.70
C VAL A 110 -19.96 -16.81 70.45
N GLY A 111 -18.80 -17.47 70.53
CA GLY A 111 -17.51 -16.81 70.37
C GLY A 111 -17.36 -16.15 68.99
N VAL A 112 -16.41 -15.23 68.91
CA VAL A 112 -15.98 -14.61 67.65
C VAL A 112 -14.86 -15.46 67.04
N VAL A 113 -14.85 -15.58 65.73
CA VAL A 113 -13.76 -16.26 65.00
C VAL A 113 -12.47 -15.47 65.19
N PRO A 114 -11.33 -16.11 65.50
CA PRO A 114 -10.06 -15.40 65.65
C PRO A 114 -9.70 -14.58 64.41
N ASP A 115 -9.33 -13.31 64.61
CA ASP A 115 -9.00 -12.37 63.53
C ASP A 115 -7.94 -12.90 62.57
N VAL A 116 -6.98 -13.71 63.07
CA VAL A 116 -5.92 -14.33 62.27
C VAL A 116 -6.49 -15.23 61.17
N TYR A 117 -7.60 -15.93 61.41
CA TYR A 117 -8.22 -16.78 60.39
C TYR A 117 -8.88 -15.94 59.29
N ILE A 118 -9.62 -14.89 59.68
CA ILE A 118 -10.26 -13.95 58.76
C ILE A 118 -9.19 -13.31 57.87
N GLU A 119 -8.07 -12.91 58.47
CA GLU A 119 -6.95 -12.31 57.76
C GLU A 119 -6.26 -13.28 56.81
N ASN A 120 -6.01 -14.53 57.21
CA ASN A 120 -5.49 -15.55 56.31
C ASN A 120 -6.42 -15.80 55.11
N LYS A 121 -7.73 -15.87 55.33
CA LYS A 121 -8.71 -16.01 54.24
C LYS A 121 -8.70 -14.81 53.28
N ARG A 122 -8.57 -13.60 53.83
CA ARG A 122 -8.42 -12.37 53.04
C ARG A 122 -7.17 -12.45 52.16
N LEU A 123 -6.03 -12.81 52.76
CA LEU A 123 -4.75 -12.96 52.07
C LEU A 123 -4.77 -14.08 51.01
N GLU A 124 -5.42 -15.21 51.28
CA GLU A 124 -5.63 -16.29 50.29
C GLU A 124 -6.38 -15.78 49.05
N ASN A 125 -7.44 -15.00 49.27
CA ASN A 125 -8.23 -14.40 48.19
C ASN A 125 -7.42 -13.35 47.41
N GLU A 126 -6.65 -12.51 48.10
CA GLU A 126 -5.75 -11.54 47.45
C GLU A 126 -4.68 -12.25 46.61
N LEU A 127 -4.07 -13.32 47.13
CA LEU A 127 -3.10 -14.12 46.41
C LEU A 127 -3.71 -14.76 45.15
N LYS A 128 -4.93 -15.32 45.28
CA LYS A 128 -5.66 -15.91 44.14
C LYS A 128 -5.97 -14.86 43.07
N ASN A 129 -6.42 -13.67 43.47
CA ASN A 129 -6.69 -12.56 42.56
C ASN A 129 -5.40 -12.10 41.87
N ALA A 130 -4.32 -11.90 42.63
CA ALA A 130 -3.02 -11.50 42.08
C ALA A 130 -2.48 -12.53 41.08
N HIS A 131 -2.66 -13.83 41.33
CA HIS A 131 -2.29 -14.88 40.37
C HIS A 131 -3.10 -14.82 39.09
N ARG A 132 -4.41 -14.61 39.19
CA ARG A 132 -5.28 -14.46 38.02
C ARG A 132 -4.88 -13.25 37.19
N ASP A 133 -4.72 -12.10 37.83
CA ASP A 133 -4.35 -10.85 37.15
C ASP A 133 -2.97 -11.00 36.46
N ARG A 134 -1.99 -11.64 37.13
CA ARG A 134 -0.69 -11.97 36.52
C ARG A 134 -0.85 -12.81 35.25
N ASP A 135 -1.70 -13.84 35.28
CA ASP A 135 -1.89 -14.72 34.13
C ASP A 135 -2.61 -14.00 32.97
N GLU A 136 -3.56 -13.11 33.29
CA GLU A 136 -4.20 -12.21 32.32
C GLU A 136 -3.19 -11.26 31.67
N TYR A 137 -2.33 -10.61 32.46
CA TYR A 137 -1.26 -9.76 31.94
C TYR A 137 -0.28 -10.53 31.07
N ARG A 138 0.08 -11.76 31.47
CA ARG A 138 0.96 -12.61 30.65
C ARG A 138 0.35 -12.90 29.28
N LEU A 139 -0.95 -13.25 29.22
CA LEU A 139 -1.67 -13.46 27.96
C LEU A 139 -1.72 -12.19 27.11
N ALA A 140 -2.02 -11.05 27.73
CA ALA A 140 -2.06 -9.75 27.04
C ALA A 140 -0.68 -9.37 26.46
N VAL A 141 0.39 -9.58 27.21
CA VAL A 141 1.78 -9.32 26.76
C VAL A 141 2.13 -10.23 25.59
N SER A 142 1.79 -11.52 25.65
CA SER A 142 2.01 -12.44 24.52
C SER A 142 1.26 -12.00 23.26
N ALA A 143 -0.02 -11.66 23.37
CA ALA A 143 -0.83 -11.20 22.23
C ALA A 143 -0.32 -9.86 21.64
N ALA A 144 0.10 -8.94 22.50
CA ALA A 144 0.72 -7.69 22.08
C ALA A 144 2.07 -7.93 21.38
N GLY A 145 2.90 -8.84 21.91
CA GLY A 145 4.17 -9.24 21.30
C GLY A 145 4.01 -9.82 19.90
N GLU A 146 3.02 -10.71 19.71
CA GLU A 146 2.69 -11.26 18.38
C GLU A 146 2.23 -10.18 17.40
N THR A 147 1.39 -9.25 17.85
CA THR A 147 0.90 -8.16 17.02
C THR A 147 2.02 -7.22 16.62
N LEU A 148 2.91 -6.88 17.56
CA LEU A 148 4.09 -6.08 17.28
C LEU A 148 4.99 -6.74 16.22
N ALA A 149 5.24 -8.05 16.34
CA ALA A 149 6.04 -8.78 15.36
C ALA A 149 5.41 -8.75 13.95
N ARG A 150 4.08 -8.89 13.84
CA ARG A 150 3.36 -8.76 12.57
C ARG A 150 3.51 -7.36 11.96
N VAL A 151 3.32 -6.32 12.76
CA VAL A 151 3.44 -4.92 12.32
C VAL A 151 4.88 -4.59 11.89
N GLN A 152 5.88 -5.04 12.65
CA GLN A 152 7.29 -4.84 12.29
C GLN A 152 7.62 -5.50 10.94
N LYS A 153 7.17 -6.73 10.72
CA LYS A 153 7.35 -7.43 9.44
C LYS A 153 6.70 -6.69 8.27
N ALA A 154 5.47 -6.17 8.46
CA ALA A 154 4.79 -5.38 7.45
C ALA A 154 5.55 -4.08 7.13
N ARG A 155 5.92 -3.32 8.16
CA ARG A 155 6.74 -2.10 8.03
C ARG A 155 8.04 -2.37 7.26
N ASP A 156 8.76 -3.43 7.63
CA ASP A 156 10.04 -3.77 7.01
C ASP A 156 9.87 -4.22 5.55
N PHE A 157 8.78 -4.94 5.25
CA PHE A 157 8.40 -5.26 3.87
C PHE A 157 8.14 -4.00 3.05
N HIS A 158 7.31 -3.06 3.54
CA HIS A 158 7.04 -1.81 2.83
C HIS A 158 8.30 -0.98 2.59
N ARG A 159 9.16 -0.87 3.61
CA ARG A 159 10.44 -0.17 3.52
C ARG A 159 11.36 -0.81 2.47
N LEU A 160 11.42 -2.14 2.40
CA LEU A 160 12.21 -2.84 1.39
C LEU A 160 11.62 -2.68 -0.02
N GLN A 161 10.29 -2.76 -0.15
CA GLN A 161 9.61 -2.57 -1.43
C GLN A 161 9.81 -1.17 -1.97
N HIS A 162 9.63 -0.14 -1.15
CA HIS A 162 9.89 1.23 -1.54
C HIS A 162 11.33 1.43 -2.05
N LYS A 163 12.33 0.87 -1.35
CA LYS A 163 13.72 0.90 -1.82
C LYS A 163 13.91 0.26 -3.20
N ARG A 164 13.28 -0.89 -3.46
CA ARG A 164 13.34 -1.56 -4.77
C ARG A 164 12.70 -0.71 -5.86
N VAL A 165 11.51 -0.16 -5.59
CA VAL A 165 10.79 0.70 -6.54
C VAL A 165 11.62 1.95 -6.88
N VAL A 166 12.26 2.58 -5.89
CA VAL A 166 13.15 3.72 -6.13
C VAL A 166 14.35 3.34 -6.98
N GLN A 167 14.95 2.17 -6.76
CA GLN A 167 16.05 1.67 -7.59
C GLN A 167 15.62 1.47 -9.05
N GLU A 168 14.47 0.80 -9.28
CA GLU A 168 13.94 0.61 -10.63
C GLU A 168 13.54 1.94 -11.30
N LYS A 169 12.93 2.86 -10.54
CA LYS A 169 12.63 4.21 -11.02
C LYS A 169 13.89 4.89 -11.55
N ASN A 170 14.97 4.86 -10.76
CA ASN A 170 16.24 5.49 -11.13
C ASN A 170 16.89 4.80 -12.34
N ARG A 171 16.77 3.47 -12.45
CA ARG A 171 17.21 2.69 -13.62
C ARG A 171 16.49 3.14 -14.90
N LEU A 172 15.16 3.26 -14.83
CA LEU A 172 14.33 3.69 -15.96
C LEU A 172 14.59 5.15 -16.35
N ILE A 173 14.77 6.05 -15.37
CA ILE A 173 15.16 7.45 -15.62
C ILE A 173 16.45 7.51 -16.45
N GLU A 174 17.44 6.68 -16.11
CA GLU A 174 18.71 6.63 -16.83
C GLU A 174 18.54 6.07 -18.26
N GLU A 175 17.69 5.05 -18.45
CA GLU A 175 17.37 4.52 -19.78
C GLU A 175 16.65 5.58 -20.65
N ILE A 176 15.70 6.32 -20.08
CA ILE A 176 14.99 7.42 -20.77
C ILE A 176 15.99 8.50 -21.19
N ARG A 177 16.92 8.89 -20.32
CA ARG A 177 17.95 9.89 -20.65
C ARG A 177 18.82 9.44 -21.82
N LYS A 178 19.27 8.18 -21.82
CA LYS A 178 20.05 7.61 -22.93
C LYS A 178 19.26 7.58 -24.23
N LEU A 179 17.98 7.21 -24.16
CA LEU A 179 17.13 7.17 -25.34
C LEU A 179 16.91 8.58 -25.91
N LYS A 180 16.69 9.57 -25.06
CA LYS A 180 16.57 10.98 -25.47
C LYS A 180 17.82 11.44 -26.23
N VAL A 181 19.00 11.19 -25.66
CA VAL A 181 20.28 11.50 -26.32
C VAL A 181 20.41 10.78 -27.68
N GLN A 182 19.94 9.53 -27.80
CA GLN A 182 19.93 8.83 -29.09
C GLN A 182 18.99 9.48 -30.11
N CYS A 183 17.78 9.85 -29.69
CA CYS A 183 16.83 10.57 -30.54
C CYS A 183 17.42 11.89 -31.05
N ASP A 184 17.99 12.70 -30.15
CA ASP A 184 18.64 13.97 -30.48
C ASP A 184 19.79 13.77 -31.49
N ASN A 185 20.53 12.67 -31.36
CA ASN A 185 21.61 12.31 -32.30
C ASN A 185 21.08 11.89 -33.70
N TYR A 186 19.91 11.27 -33.80
CA TYR A 186 19.32 10.84 -35.07
C TYR A 186 18.58 11.96 -35.80
N GLU A 187 18.02 12.92 -35.07
CA GLU A 187 17.31 14.07 -35.62
C GLU A 187 18.04 14.79 -36.78
N PRO A 188 19.34 15.17 -36.68
CA PRO A 188 20.05 15.81 -37.78
C PRO A 188 20.25 14.90 -39.00
N ALA A 189 20.29 13.57 -38.82
CA ALA A 189 20.39 12.64 -39.94
C ALA A 189 19.07 12.59 -40.74
N VAL A 190 17.94 12.54 -40.02
CA VAL A 190 16.59 12.58 -40.61
C VAL A 190 16.37 13.91 -41.34
N LYS A 191 16.71 15.03 -40.71
CA LYS A 191 16.59 16.37 -41.31
C LYS A 191 17.36 16.48 -42.64
N ARG A 192 18.61 16.03 -42.66
CA ARG A 192 19.43 15.99 -43.90
C ARG A 192 18.83 15.12 -45.00
N MET A 193 18.23 13.98 -44.64
CA MET A 193 17.60 13.10 -45.63
C MET A 193 16.33 13.74 -46.21
N ASN A 194 15.53 14.41 -45.40
CA ASN A 194 14.37 15.18 -45.83
C ASN A 194 14.75 16.33 -46.77
N GLU A 195 15.78 17.10 -46.43
CA GLU A 195 16.32 18.16 -47.30
C GLU A 195 16.73 17.64 -48.68
N LYS A 196 17.43 16.49 -48.72
CA LYS A 196 17.80 15.83 -49.99
C LYS A 196 16.59 15.37 -50.77
N TYR A 197 15.60 14.77 -50.13
CA TYR A 197 14.35 14.35 -50.77
C TYR A 197 13.64 15.54 -51.42
N GLN A 198 13.51 16.65 -50.70
CA GLN A 198 12.90 17.88 -51.22
C GLN A 198 13.69 18.48 -52.39
N ALA A 199 15.02 18.43 -52.35
CA ALA A 199 15.86 18.88 -53.46
C ALA A 199 15.65 18.03 -54.72
N VAL A 200 15.64 16.71 -54.59
CA VAL A 200 15.38 15.77 -55.70
C VAL A 200 13.97 15.97 -56.28
N LEU A 201 12.97 16.17 -55.42
CA LEU A 201 11.61 16.45 -55.84
C LEU A 201 11.52 17.72 -56.69
N LYS A 202 12.14 18.82 -56.24
CA LYS A 202 12.21 20.09 -56.99
C LYS A 202 12.94 19.90 -58.32
N GLN A 203 14.08 19.21 -58.34
CA GLN A 203 14.82 18.94 -59.57
C GLN A 203 14.00 18.09 -60.56
N THR A 204 13.31 17.06 -60.07
CA THR A 204 12.44 16.21 -60.91
C THR A 204 11.29 17.03 -61.52
N MET A 205 10.71 17.95 -60.76
CA MET A 205 9.70 18.88 -61.27
C MET A 205 10.26 19.82 -62.34
N LEU A 206 11.48 20.33 -62.19
CA LEU A 206 12.12 21.15 -63.23
C LEU A 206 12.39 20.35 -64.51
N VAL A 207 12.94 19.14 -64.37
CA VAL A 207 13.25 18.27 -65.53
C VAL A 207 11.98 17.83 -66.26
N THR A 208 10.87 17.58 -65.54
CA THR A 208 9.59 17.27 -66.18
C THR A 208 9.05 18.46 -66.98
N LEU A 209 9.09 19.67 -66.42
CA LEU A 209 8.72 20.90 -67.15
C LEU A 209 9.63 21.17 -68.37
N GLU A 210 10.94 20.92 -68.28
CA GLU A 210 11.86 21.04 -69.41
C GLU A 210 11.54 20.02 -70.52
N ARG A 211 11.24 18.76 -70.15
CA ARG A 211 10.79 17.75 -71.11
C ARG A 211 9.47 18.13 -71.76
N ASP A 212 8.51 18.68 -71.03
CA ASP A 212 7.22 19.11 -71.61
C ASP A 212 7.41 20.31 -72.56
N LYS A 213 8.30 21.24 -72.22
CA LYS A 213 8.70 22.35 -73.12
C LYS A 213 9.37 21.84 -74.40
N ALA A 214 10.30 20.88 -74.29
CA ALA A 214 10.97 20.25 -75.43
C ALA A 214 10.05 19.32 -76.23
N GLY A 215 9.03 18.74 -75.60
CA GLY A 215 7.98 17.93 -76.25
C GLY A 215 6.96 18.76 -77.04
N THR A 216 6.95 20.09 -76.86
CA THR A 216 6.06 21.02 -77.58
C THR A 216 6.72 21.60 -78.86
N THR A 217 7.97 21.25 -79.17
CA THR A 217 8.52 21.51 -80.51
C THR A 217 8.03 20.44 -81.51
N PRO A 218 7.42 20.82 -82.65
CA PRO A 218 6.81 19.87 -83.59
C PRO A 218 7.86 18.95 -84.25
N PRO A 219 7.53 17.67 -84.50
CA PRO A 219 8.47 16.71 -85.07
C PRO A 219 8.61 16.92 -86.58
N SER A 220 9.83 17.19 -87.04
CA SER A 220 10.23 16.96 -88.44
C SER A 220 10.99 15.64 -88.55
N ALA A 221 10.37 14.69 -89.24
CA ALA A 221 10.92 13.45 -89.82
C ALA A 221 12.11 13.75 -90.78
N ALA A 222 13.02 12.85 -91.20
CA ALA A 222 13.39 11.45 -90.91
C ALA A 222 14.65 11.05 -91.72
N SER A 223 15.45 10.07 -91.26
CA SER A 223 16.09 8.97 -92.06
C SER A 223 16.86 8.00 -91.13
N LYS A 224 16.36 6.77 -90.82
CA LYS A 224 16.74 5.43 -91.38
C LYS A 224 18.27 5.24 -91.54
N GLY A 225 19.05 4.39 -90.85
CA GLY A 225 19.02 2.95 -90.43
C GLY A 225 20.36 2.28 -90.94
N PRO A 226 20.82 1.03 -90.65
CA PRO A 226 20.42 -0.04 -89.69
C PRO A 226 21.59 -0.85 -89.01
N SER A 227 21.25 -2.01 -88.39
CA SER A 227 22.05 -3.24 -88.07
C SER A 227 22.65 -3.37 -86.63
N SER A 228 22.10 -4.22 -85.73
CA SER A 228 22.32 -5.69 -85.50
C SER A 228 23.53 -5.96 -84.59
N ASP A 229 23.55 -6.79 -83.53
CA ASP A 229 22.67 -7.86 -83.05
C ASP A 229 23.11 -8.33 -81.61
N PRO A 230 22.52 -9.37 -80.98
CA PRO A 230 22.25 -9.47 -79.54
C PRO A 230 23.16 -10.42 -78.74
N THR A 231 23.16 -10.33 -77.40
CA THR A 231 23.56 -11.46 -76.52
C THR A 231 22.83 -11.45 -75.17
N THR A 232 21.78 -12.28 -75.12
CA THR A 232 21.29 -13.17 -74.05
C THR A 232 21.55 -12.92 -72.55
N CYS A 233 20.43 -12.91 -71.82
CA CYS A 233 20.07 -13.70 -70.62
C CYS A 233 21.08 -13.91 -69.47
N LYS A 234 20.65 -13.54 -68.25
CA LYS A 234 20.19 -14.48 -67.18
C LYS A 234 19.89 -13.74 -65.86
N HIS A 235 18.65 -13.83 -65.39
CA HIS A 235 18.36 -14.04 -63.96
C HIS A 235 18.63 -15.52 -63.65
N PRO A 236 18.94 -15.97 -62.40
CA PRO A 236 18.10 -15.68 -61.23
C PRO A 236 18.75 -15.77 -59.81
N LYS A 237 17.86 -15.59 -58.81
CA LYS A 237 17.83 -16.14 -57.43
C LYS A 237 18.36 -15.29 -56.26
N LYS A 238 17.36 -14.80 -55.51
CA LYS A 238 17.14 -14.92 -54.05
C LYS A 238 18.28 -15.57 -53.24
N SER A 239 18.70 -14.91 -52.17
CA SER A 239 18.89 -15.58 -50.87
C SER A 239 18.27 -14.74 -49.76
N ASN A 240 17.49 -15.46 -48.96
CA ASN A 240 16.81 -15.04 -47.75
C ASN A 240 17.54 -15.78 -46.62
N GLN A 241 18.09 -15.06 -45.64
CA GLN A 241 18.42 -15.57 -44.30
C GLN A 241 18.09 -14.39 -43.37
N GLY A 242 17.09 -14.44 -42.50
CA GLY A 242 16.64 -15.59 -41.71
C GLY A 242 17.32 -15.50 -40.35
N ALA A 243 16.57 -14.98 -39.39
CA ALA A 243 16.94 -14.76 -38.00
C ALA A 243 17.24 -16.07 -37.24
N ALA A 244 18.12 -15.96 -36.24
CA ALA A 244 18.06 -16.60 -34.91
C ALA A 244 19.30 -16.07 -34.13
N SER A 245 19.24 -15.19 -33.14
CA SER A 245 18.61 -15.29 -31.80
C SER A 245 18.84 -16.64 -31.11
N LEU A 246 19.94 -16.72 -30.34
CA LEU A 246 20.05 -17.55 -29.13
C LEU A 246 21.29 -17.08 -28.35
N LEU A 247 21.08 -16.15 -27.42
CA LEU A 247 22.06 -15.77 -26.40
C LEU A 247 21.32 -15.29 -25.15
N LYS A 248 21.56 -16.05 -24.06
CA LYS A 248 21.31 -15.81 -22.63
C LYS A 248 19.92 -16.19 -22.10
#